data_AF-A0A960QQC6-F1
#
_entry.id   AF-A0A960QQC6-F1
#
_cell.length_a   1.000
_cell.length_b   1.000
_cell.length_c   1.000
_cell.angle_alpha   90.00
_cell.angle_beta   90.00
_cell.angle_gamma   90.00
#
_symmetry.space_group_name_H-M   'P 1'
#
loop_
_entity.id
_entity.type
_entity.pdbx_description
1 polymer ?
#
loop_
_entity_poly.entity_id
_entity_poly.type
_entity_poly.pdbx_seq_one_letter_code
_entity_poly.pdbx_strand_id
1 'polypeptide(L)'
;MKILAKMAFTLSLIFLSCVAHAEGKFINPVTDVCWSCLFPIHIGGGNVTPGRNDFIKYKKKLLCHCQGDLVGVPIAFWEPTRLIDVTRTPYKLMGLGGISIGKPG
;
A
#
# COMPACT_ATOMS: atom_id res chain seq x y z
N MET A 1 -39.88 31.31 -18.65
CA MET A 1 -39.16 30.02 -18.78
C MET A 1 -37.66 30.05 -18.45
N LYS A 2 -36.90 31.11 -18.75
CA LYS A 2 -35.44 31.17 -18.48
C LYS A 2 -35.05 31.22 -16.98
N ILE A 3 -35.94 31.71 -16.12
CA ILE A 3 -35.68 31.88 -14.67
C ILE A 3 -35.91 30.56 -13.91
N LEU A 4 -36.91 29.76 -14.29
CA LEU A 4 -37.13 28.43 -13.69
C LEU A 4 -35.98 27.46 -13.97
N ALA A 5 -35.42 27.48 -15.18
CA ALA A 5 -34.27 26.64 -15.53
C ALA A 5 -33.01 27.01 -14.73
N LYS A 6 -32.80 28.30 -14.43
CA LYS A 6 -31.68 28.77 -13.60
C LYS A 6 -31.85 28.34 -12.13
N MET A 7 -33.06 28.46 -11.58
CA MET A 7 -33.38 28.02 -10.21
C MET A 7 -33.21 26.51 -10.03
N ALA A 8 -33.64 25.71 -11.01
CA ALA A 8 -33.46 24.26 -10.99
C ALA A 8 -31.98 23.85 -11.09
N PHE A 9 -31.19 24.56 -11.91
CA PHE A 9 -29.77 24.27 -12.07
C PHE A 9 -28.95 24.64 -10.82
N THR A 10 -29.29 25.76 -10.15
CA THR A 10 -28.65 26.15 -8.89
C THR A 10 -29.04 25.28 -7.71
N LEU A 11 -30.27 24.75 -7.69
CA LEU A 11 -30.74 23.85 -6.61
C LEU A 11 -30.10 22.45 -6.71
N SER A 12 -29.76 22.00 -7.92
CA SER A 12 -29.08 20.71 -8.16
C SER A 12 -27.62 20.68 -7.64
N LEU A 13 -26.92 21.82 -7.66
CA LEU A 13 -25.54 21.94 -7.20
C LEU A 13 -25.37 21.87 -5.67
N ILE A 14 -26.44 22.13 -4.89
CA ILE A 14 -26.40 22.15 -3.42
C ILE A 14 -26.49 20.73 -2.83
N PHE A 15 -27.01 19.76 -3.56
CA PHE A 15 -27.16 18.36 -3.10
C PHE A 15 -25.96 17.46 -3.36
N LEU A 16 -24.88 17.97 -3.97
CA LEU A 16 -23.66 17.21 -4.21
C LEU A 16 -22.64 17.35 -3.06
N SER A 17 -23.07 17.10 -1.82
CA SER A 17 -22.15 16.90 -0.70
C SER A 17 -21.67 15.45 -0.70
N CYS A 18 -20.58 15.18 -1.45
CA CYS A 18 -19.86 13.91 -1.35
C CYS A 18 -19.06 13.89 -0.05
N VAL A 19 -19.70 13.49 1.07
CA VAL A 19 -18.97 13.16 2.29
C VAL A 19 -18.46 11.72 2.14
N ALA A 20 -17.31 11.57 1.50
CA ALA A 20 -16.58 10.30 1.51
C ALA A 20 -15.99 10.09 2.91
N HIS A 21 -16.80 9.55 3.83
CA HIS A 21 -16.29 9.03 5.09
C HIS A 21 -15.52 7.75 4.76
N ALA A 22 -14.18 7.84 4.71
CA ALA A 22 -13.36 6.65 4.71
C ALA A 22 -13.52 5.98 6.07
N GLU A 23 -14.23 4.85 6.11
CA GLU A 23 -14.19 3.92 7.22
C GLU A 23 -12.92 3.10 7.09
N GLY A 24 -12.13 3.02 8.16
CA GLY A 24 -10.93 2.19 8.16
C GLY A 24 -11.33 0.72 8.21
N LYS A 25 -10.51 -0.14 7.64
CA LYS A 25 -10.68 -1.60 7.69
C LYS A 25 -9.46 -2.19 8.38
N PHE A 26 -9.67 -3.16 9.25
CA PHE A 26 -8.56 -3.92 9.80
C PHE A 26 -7.86 -4.67 8.66
N ILE A 27 -6.53 -4.56 8.61
CA ILE A 27 -5.76 -5.16 7.52
C ILE A 27 -5.82 -6.69 7.54
N ASN A 28 -6.14 -7.30 6.40
CA ASN A 28 -5.96 -8.72 6.19
C ASN A 28 -4.67 -8.97 5.41
N PRO A 29 -3.62 -9.55 6.01
CA PRO A 29 -2.35 -9.79 5.33
C PRO A 29 -2.48 -10.73 4.13
N VAL A 30 -3.52 -11.57 4.06
CA VAL A 30 -3.73 -12.49 2.93
C VAL A 30 -4.29 -11.76 1.72
N THR A 31 -5.27 -10.89 1.89
CA THR A 31 -6.02 -10.27 0.78
C THR A 31 -5.60 -8.84 0.47
N ASP A 32 -5.12 -8.10 1.47
CA ASP A 32 -4.86 -6.66 1.36
C ASP A 32 -3.38 -6.38 1.05
N VAL A 33 -2.52 -7.41 1.03
CA VAL A 33 -1.14 -7.35 0.58
C VAL A 33 -1.05 -7.77 -0.88
N CYS A 34 -0.33 -6.98 -1.67
CA CYS A 34 -0.02 -7.35 -3.05
C CYS A 34 1.09 -8.42 -3.09
N TRP A 35 0.72 -9.71 -3.03
CA TRP A 35 1.70 -10.80 -3.13
C TRP A 35 2.40 -10.88 -4.48
N SER A 36 1.74 -10.44 -5.55
CA SER A 36 2.36 -10.33 -6.87
C SER A 36 3.41 -9.22 -6.94
N CYS A 37 3.43 -8.30 -5.96
CA CYS A 37 4.41 -7.24 -5.84
C CYS A 37 5.70 -7.69 -5.14
N LEU A 38 5.77 -8.91 -4.56
CA LEU A 38 7.05 -9.46 -4.09
C LEU A 38 8.05 -9.64 -5.23
N PHE A 39 7.53 -9.82 -6.44
CA PHE A 39 8.34 -10.11 -7.62
C PHE A 39 9.02 -8.86 -8.19
N PRO A 40 10.20 -9.02 -8.79
CA PRO A 40 10.91 -10.29 -9.02
C PRO A 40 11.67 -10.82 -7.79
N ILE A 41 11.67 -12.15 -7.63
CA ILE A 41 12.50 -12.83 -6.62
C ILE A 41 13.84 -13.19 -7.26
N HIS A 42 14.93 -12.83 -6.58
CA HIS A 42 16.30 -13.15 -6.96
C HIS A 42 16.94 -14.10 -5.95
N ILE A 43 17.58 -15.15 -6.45
CA ILE A 43 18.36 -16.12 -5.66
C ILE A 43 19.78 -16.15 -6.24
N GLY A 44 20.78 -15.93 -5.40
CA GLY A 44 22.18 -15.89 -5.84
C GLY A 44 22.47 -14.74 -6.82
N GLY A 45 21.63 -13.71 -6.85
CA GLY A 45 21.66 -12.60 -7.83
C GLY A 45 21.00 -12.90 -9.18
N GLY A 46 20.52 -14.13 -9.41
CA GLY A 46 19.74 -14.50 -10.60
C GLY A 46 18.23 -14.35 -10.36
N ASN A 47 17.51 -13.81 -11.33
CA ASN A 47 16.05 -13.72 -11.27
C ASN A 47 15.42 -15.10 -11.51
N VAL A 48 14.61 -15.59 -10.57
CA VAL A 48 13.89 -16.88 -10.67
C VAL A 48 12.42 -16.70 -11.08
N THR A 49 11.98 -15.46 -11.27
CA THR A 49 10.61 -15.12 -11.67
C THR A 49 10.56 -14.76 -13.15
N PRO A 50 10.10 -15.66 -14.04
CA PRO A 50 10.02 -15.37 -15.46
C PRO A 50 9.04 -14.23 -15.76
N GLY A 51 9.41 -13.33 -16.67
CA GLY A 51 8.54 -12.24 -17.15
C GLY A 51 8.44 -11.01 -16.23
N ARG A 52 9.13 -10.99 -15.09
CA ARG A 52 9.20 -9.84 -14.18
C ARG A 52 10.62 -9.30 -14.17
N ASN A 53 10.83 -8.06 -14.62
CA ASN A 53 12.14 -7.43 -14.62
C ASN A 53 12.32 -6.52 -13.41
N ASP A 54 13.54 -6.46 -12.88
CA ASP A 54 13.92 -5.50 -11.84
C ASP A 54 14.75 -4.36 -12.45
N PHE A 55 14.68 -3.19 -11.83
CA PHE A 55 15.57 -2.06 -12.12
C PHE A 55 16.93 -2.23 -11.44
N ILE A 56 17.02 -3.07 -10.40
CA ILE A 56 18.25 -3.30 -9.63
C ILE A 56 19.06 -4.46 -10.24
N LYS A 57 20.37 -4.24 -10.42
CA LYS A 57 21.32 -5.29 -10.83
C LYS A 57 22.03 -5.87 -9.60
N TYR A 58 21.67 -7.09 -9.23
CA TYR A 58 22.32 -7.81 -8.13
C TYR A 58 23.64 -8.46 -8.57
N LYS A 59 24.61 -8.54 -7.65
CA LYS A 59 25.85 -9.30 -7.87
C LYS A 59 25.53 -10.79 -7.91
N LYS A 60 25.99 -11.49 -8.95
CA LYS A 60 25.83 -12.94 -9.08
C LYS A 60 26.78 -13.65 -8.10
N LYS A 61 26.25 -14.11 -6.97
CA LYS A 61 26.99 -14.86 -5.97
C LYS A 61 26.04 -15.86 -5.32
N LEU A 62 26.29 -17.16 -5.51
CA LEU A 62 25.40 -18.21 -5.00
C LEU A 62 25.51 -18.36 -3.48
N LEU A 63 26.71 -18.16 -2.92
CA LEU A 63 26.99 -18.31 -1.49
C LEU A 63 27.52 -17.01 -0.91
N CYS A 64 27.01 -16.59 0.23
CA CYS A 64 27.54 -15.50 1.03
C CYS A 64 28.01 -16.01 2.40
N HIS A 65 29.04 -15.37 2.95
CA HIS A 65 29.35 -15.50 4.36
C HIS A 65 28.49 -14.47 5.10
N CYS A 66 27.64 -14.96 5.99
CA CYS A 66 26.91 -14.14 6.93
C CYS A 66 27.80 -13.86 8.15
N GLN A 67 27.24 -13.20 9.16
CA GLN A 67 27.98 -12.90 10.38
C GLN A 67 28.40 -14.22 11.07
N GLY A 68 29.70 -14.42 11.28
CA GLY A 68 30.29 -15.67 11.79
C GLY A 68 30.65 -16.69 10.69
N ASP A 69 30.76 -17.98 11.06
CA ASP A 69 31.04 -19.10 10.13
C ASP A 69 29.78 -19.62 9.41
N LEU A 70 28.73 -18.78 9.32
CA LEU A 70 27.48 -19.12 8.66
C LEU A 70 27.60 -18.88 7.14
N VAL A 71 27.37 -19.93 6.36
CA VAL A 71 27.25 -19.85 4.90
C VAL A 71 25.77 -19.78 4.54
N GLY A 72 25.39 -18.74 3.78
CA GLY A 72 24.02 -18.51 3.35
C GLY A 72 23.91 -18.35 1.83
N VAL A 73 22.66 -18.32 1.34
CA VAL A 73 22.34 -17.98 -0.05
C VAL A 73 21.69 -16.60 -0.06
N PRO A 74 22.22 -15.62 -0.82
CA PRO A 74 21.61 -14.30 -0.86
C PRO A 74 20.31 -14.37 -1.64
N ILE A 75 19.23 -13.88 -1.01
CA ILE A 75 17.90 -13.73 -1.60
C ILE A 75 17.52 -12.25 -1.60
N ALA A 76 16.84 -11.80 -2.65
CA ALA A 76 16.31 -10.45 -2.74
C ALA A 76 14.92 -10.47 -3.38
N PHE A 77 14.00 -9.71 -2.80
CA PHE A 77 12.61 -9.57 -3.24
C PHE A 77 12.01 -8.34 -2.55
N TRP A 78 10.85 -7.87 -3.02
CA TRP A 78 10.16 -6.72 -2.41
C TRP A 78 9.32 -7.16 -1.21
N GLU A 79 9.87 -7.03 0.00
CA GLU A 79 9.18 -7.45 1.22
C GLU A 79 8.18 -6.41 1.75
N PRO A 80 6.94 -6.81 2.08
CA PRO A 80 5.99 -5.97 2.81
C PRO A 80 6.31 -6.00 4.31
N THR A 81 7.45 -5.43 4.70
CA THR A 81 7.96 -5.48 6.09
C THR A 81 7.33 -4.43 7.02
N ARG A 82 6.72 -3.38 6.45
CA ARG A 82 6.12 -2.28 7.21
C ARG A 82 4.77 -1.89 6.64
N LEU A 83 3.83 -1.62 7.53
CA LEU A 83 2.55 -1.00 7.22
C LEU A 83 2.62 0.48 7.59
N ILE A 84 2.26 1.35 6.65
CA ILE A 84 2.19 2.80 6.85
C ILE A 84 0.72 3.19 6.78
N ASP A 85 0.21 3.80 7.85
CA ASP A 85 -1.16 4.30 7.91
C ASP A 85 -1.16 5.82 7.64
N VAL A 86 -1.92 6.24 6.62
CA VAL A 86 -2.04 7.65 6.23
C VAL A 86 -3.50 8.07 6.40
N THR A 87 -3.74 8.92 7.39
CA THR A 87 -5.07 9.42 7.75
C THR A 87 -5.16 10.93 7.57
N ARG A 88 -6.36 11.42 7.19
CA ARG A 88 -6.65 12.87 7.16
C ARG A 88 -7.11 13.40 8.52
N THR A 89 -7.66 12.53 9.36
CA THR A 89 -8.17 12.89 10.68
C THR A 89 -7.10 12.54 11.72
N PRO A 90 -6.63 13.49 12.53
CA PRO A 90 -5.63 13.19 13.56
C PRO A 90 -6.18 12.13 14.52
N TYR A 91 -5.29 11.28 15.03
CA TYR A 91 -5.62 10.19 15.98
C TYR A 91 -6.58 9.12 15.46
N LYS A 92 -6.86 9.08 14.15
CA LYS A 92 -7.69 8.03 13.53
C LYS A 92 -6.80 6.98 12.86
N LEU A 93 -6.83 5.75 13.35
CA LEU A 93 -6.01 4.64 12.88
C LEU A 93 -6.81 3.82 11.85
N MET A 94 -6.61 4.11 10.57
CA MET A 94 -7.34 3.48 9.47
C MET A 94 -6.99 2.00 9.33
N GLY A 95 -5.74 1.61 9.57
CA GLY A 95 -5.28 0.22 9.50
C GLY A 95 -5.82 -0.68 10.63
N LEU A 96 -6.35 -0.07 11.70
CA LEU A 96 -6.98 -0.76 12.83
C LEU A 96 -8.51 -0.69 12.78
N GLY A 97 -9.10 -0.58 11.58
CA GLY A 97 -10.56 -0.48 11.45
C GLY A 97 -11.11 0.92 11.67
N GLY A 98 -10.28 1.96 11.58
CA GLY A 98 -10.70 3.35 11.70
C GLY A 98 -10.95 3.81 13.14
N ILE A 99 -10.37 3.13 14.13
CA ILE A 99 -10.49 3.50 15.53
C ILE A 99 -9.89 4.88 15.79
N SER A 100 -10.58 5.69 16.60
CA SER A 100 -10.08 6.98 17.03
C SER A 100 -9.58 6.86 18.47
N ILE A 101 -8.29 7.14 18.67
CA ILE A 101 -7.68 7.12 20.02
C ILE A 101 -7.75 8.50 20.71
N GLY A 102 -8.25 9.51 20.00
CA GLY A 102 -8.35 10.87 20.49
C GLY A 102 -9.31 11.70 19.65
N LYS A 103 -9.55 12.94 20.10
CA LYS A 103 -10.28 13.94 19.33
C LYS A 103 -9.30 14.83 18.56
N PRO A 104 -9.65 15.28 17.36
CA PRO A 104 -8.97 16.43 16.76
C PRO A 104 -9.05 17.59 17.76
N GLY A 105 -7.91 18.28 17.95
CA GLY A 105 -7.85 19.51 18.75
C GLY A 105 -8.63 20.65 18.10
#